data_AF-A0A7S0H316-F1
#
_entry.id   AF-A0A7S0H316-F1
#
_cell.length_a   1.000
_cell.length_b   1.000
_cell.length_c   1.000
_cell.angle_alpha   90.00
_cell.angle_beta   90.00
_cell.angle_gamma   90.00
#
_symmetry.space_group_name_H-M   'P 1'
#
loop_
_entity.id
_entity.type
_entity.pdbx_description
1 polymer ?
#
loop_
_entity_poly.entity_id
_entity_poly.type
_entity_poly.pdbx_seq_one_letter_code
_entity_poly.pdbx_strand_id
1 'polypeptide(L)'
;MLPRVPQSEASIAKSKFSRPMAAQSYNPDKKSQSELITRSAEIYQKELDEKEELEKKFAHDPNFPYVDPDSFEPDEEPAPEPGGNPVVRAEDRLTKKQKRKKEARKAEERLRQAKRMIKKTKEDFNRIKGIVKQIRKSGRILELKKQKKIQNQLANSTDPTKCKLGKKRFQPMFPEVLLSDEVTGHLRDTVVSDNVVKAQFTRLQERKMIEPRDKMKKLKLRYKRKTIKIHKLDVEA
;
A
#
# COMPACT_ATOMS: atom_id res chain seq x y z
N MET A 1 8.04 37.68 -19.55
CA MET A 1 7.70 36.46 -20.32
C MET A 1 8.64 35.35 -19.89
N LEU A 2 8.14 34.25 -19.31
CA LEU A 2 8.98 33.11 -18.95
C LEU A 2 9.28 32.27 -20.21
N PRO A 3 10.52 31.78 -20.40
CA PRO A 3 10.86 30.95 -21.55
C PRO A 3 10.15 29.60 -21.44
N ARG A 4 9.42 29.24 -22.50
CA ARG A 4 8.74 27.95 -22.64
C ARG A 4 9.82 26.88 -22.83
N VAL A 5 10.06 26.06 -21.81
CA VAL A 5 10.99 24.93 -21.89
C VAL A 5 10.58 24.03 -23.06
N PRO A 6 11.47 23.75 -24.03
CA PRO A 6 11.16 22.84 -25.13
C PRO A 6 10.93 21.45 -24.54
N GLN A 7 9.69 20.96 -24.63
CA GLN A 7 9.38 19.57 -24.39
C GLN A 7 10.17 18.77 -25.43
N SER A 8 11.28 18.15 -25.04
CA SER A 8 12.01 17.22 -25.90
C SER A 8 11.02 16.20 -26.47
N GLU A 9 11.05 15.95 -27.77
CA GLU A 9 10.16 15.00 -28.47
C GLU A 9 10.18 13.58 -27.84
N ALA A 10 11.16 13.26 -26.99
CA ALA A 10 11.15 12.07 -26.15
C ALA A 10 10.00 12.01 -25.11
N SER A 11 9.31 13.13 -24.85
CA SER A 11 8.09 13.21 -24.04
C SER A 11 6.81 13.15 -24.87
N ILE A 12 6.89 12.86 -26.18
CA ILE A 12 5.73 12.42 -26.98
C ILE A 12 5.13 11.24 -26.21
N ALA A 13 3.96 11.50 -25.63
CA ALA A 13 3.27 10.62 -24.70
C ALA A 13 3.39 9.17 -25.17
N LYS A 14 4.09 8.33 -24.38
CA LYS A 14 3.95 6.87 -24.50
C LYS A 14 2.46 6.63 -24.53
N SER A 15 1.93 6.26 -25.70
CA SER A 15 0.48 6.18 -25.86
C SER A 15 -0.02 5.24 -24.79
N LYS A 16 -1.09 5.62 -24.07
CA LYS A 16 -1.72 4.81 -23.01
C LYS A 16 -2.33 3.49 -23.51
N PHE A 17 -1.92 3.05 -24.70
CA PHE A 17 -2.54 2.03 -25.49
C PHE A 17 -1.47 1.03 -25.93
N SER A 18 -1.78 -0.25 -25.75
CA SER A 18 -0.99 -1.36 -26.23
C SER A 18 -0.95 -1.34 -27.77
N ARG A 19 0.21 -1.05 -28.34
CA ARG A 19 0.43 -1.20 -29.79
C ARG A 19 0.68 -2.68 -30.08
N PRO A 20 0.13 -3.24 -31.18
CA PRO A 20 0.47 -4.60 -31.59
C PRO A 20 1.98 -4.68 -31.85
N MET A 21 2.58 -5.82 -31.51
CA MET A 21 3.99 -6.05 -31.79
C MET A 21 4.17 -6.32 -33.30
N ALA A 22 5.30 -5.95 -33.89
CA ALA A 22 5.57 -6.20 -35.32
C ALA A 22 5.48 -7.70 -35.69
N ALA A 23 5.83 -8.55 -34.73
CA ALA A 23 5.75 -10.00 -34.83
C ALA A 23 4.32 -10.57 -34.88
N GLN A 24 3.31 -9.78 -34.54
CA GLN A 24 1.88 -10.14 -34.69
C GLN A 24 1.34 -9.76 -36.07
N SER A 25 2.21 -9.28 -36.97
CA SER A 25 1.82 -9.08 -38.35
C SER A 25 1.63 -10.43 -39.04
N TYR A 26 0.89 -10.37 -40.15
CA TYR A 26 0.61 -11.50 -41.02
C TYR A 26 1.89 -12.19 -41.55
N ASN A 27 2.93 -11.41 -41.85
CA ASN A 27 4.21 -11.90 -42.36
C ASN A 27 5.35 -11.24 -41.57
N PRO A 28 5.65 -11.73 -40.35
CA PRO A 28 6.62 -11.12 -39.47
C PRO A 28 8.06 -11.42 -39.91
N ASP A 29 9.00 -10.53 -39.57
CA ASP A 29 10.41 -10.85 -39.69
C ASP A 29 10.78 -11.95 -38.69
N LYS A 30 11.65 -12.89 -39.10
CA LYS A 30 12.03 -14.06 -38.31
C LYS A 30 12.56 -13.69 -36.93
N LYS A 31 13.35 -12.60 -36.86
CA LYS A 31 13.88 -12.07 -35.60
C LYS A 31 12.76 -11.63 -34.68
N SER A 32 11.86 -10.78 -35.17
CA SER A 32 10.73 -10.28 -34.39
C SER A 32 9.81 -11.42 -33.92
N GLN A 33 9.55 -12.41 -34.78
CA GLN A 33 8.76 -13.58 -34.43
C GLN A 33 9.43 -14.39 -33.32
N SER A 34 10.73 -14.66 -33.44
CA SER A 34 11.48 -15.39 -32.41
C SER A 34 11.45 -14.68 -31.06
N GLU A 35 11.62 -13.35 -31.04
CA GLU A 35 11.55 -12.55 -29.81
C GLU A 35 10.17 -12.63 -29.16
N LEU A 36 9.10 -12.56 -29.95
CA LEU A 36 7.74 -12.66 -29.43
C LEU A 36 7.44 -14.06 -28.89
N ILE A 37 7.89 -15.12 -29.57
CA ILE A 37 7.78 -16.50 -29.11
C ILE A 37 8.52 -16.68 -27.79
N THR A 38 9.79 -16.27 -27.71
CA THR A 38 10.58 -16.34 -26.47
C THR A 38 9.90 -15.60 -25.33
N ARG A 39 9.44 -14.37 -25.58
CA ARG A 39 8.72 -13.59 -24.57
C ARG A 39 7.43 -14.27 -24.11
N SER A 40 6.67 -14.87 -25.03
CA SER A 40 5.44 -15.58 -24.70
C SER A 40 5.73 -16.83 -23.85
N ALA A 41 6.80 -17.56 -24.18
CA ALA A 41 7.27 -18.71 -23.42
C ALA A 41 7.70 -18.31 -21.99
N GLU A 42 8.41 -17.19 -21.83
CA GLU A 42 8.79 -16.66 -20.51
C GLU A 42 7.56 -16.30 -19.66
N ILE A 43 6.52 -15.72 -20.26
CA ILE A 43 5.28 -15.40 -19.55
C ILE A 43 4.61 -16.69 -19.08
N TYR A 44 4.54 -17.69 -19.97
CA TYR A 44 3.93 -18.98 -19.68
C TYR A 44 4.67 -19.73 -18.57
N GLN A 45 6.01 -19.77 -18.61
CA GLN A 45 6.83 -20.38 -17.55
C GLN A 45 6.59 -19.71 -16.20
N LYS A 46 6.55 -18.37 -16.15
CA LYS A 46 6.22 -17.64 -14.91
C LYS A 46 4.84 -18.01 -14.37
N GLU A 47 3.84 -18.14 -15.23
CA GLU A 47 2.51 -18.57 -14.80
C GLU A 47 2.48 -20.03 -14.29
N LEU A 48 3.34 -20.90 -14.80
CA LEU A 48 3.51 -22.26 -14.30
C LEU A 48 4.20 -22.26 -12.93
N ASP A 49 5.35 -21.58 -12.82
CA ASP A 49 6.12 -21.49 -11.58
C ASP A 49 5.27 -20.89 -10.44
N GLU A 50 4.49 -19.84 -10.72
CA GLU A 50 3.56 -19.23 -9.76
C GLU A 50 2.48 -20.22 -9.29
N LYS A 51 1.98 -21.08 -10.18
CA LYS A 51 1.00 -22.12 -9.81
C LYS A 51 1.64 -23.19 -8.94
N GLU A 52 2.82 -23.68 -9.31
CA GLU A 52 3.55 -24.68 -8.51
C GLU A 52 3.89 -24.16 -7.11
N GLU A 53 4.32 -22.89 -7.00
CA GLU A 53 4.56 -22.26 -5.71
C GLU A 53 3.30 -22.18 -4.85
N LEU A 54 2.16 -21.82 -5.46
CA LEU A 54 0.89 -21.77 -4.75
C LEU A 54 0.47 -23.16 -4.29
N GLU A 55 0.61 -24.17 -5.14
CA GLU A 55 0.34 -25.57 -4.76
C GLU A 55 1.22 -26.02 -3.59
N LYS A 56 2.52 -25.71 -3.61
CA LYS A 56 3.44 -25.98 -2.48
C LYS A 56 3.01 -25.25 -1.20
N LYS A 57 2.58 -23.98 -1.31
CA LYS A 57 2.08 -23.18 -0.17
C LYS A 57 0.77 -23.72 0.40
N PHE A 58 -0.13 -24.23 -0.44
CA PHE A 58 -1.38 -24.86 0.02
C PHE A 58 -1.17 -26.28 0.55
N ALA A 59 -0.13 -27.00 0.09
CA ALA A 59 0.23 -28.32 0.60
C ALA A 59 0.87 -28.26 1.99
N HIS A 60 1.51 -27.15 2.34
CA HIS A 60 2.04 -26.91 3.68
C HIS A 60 1.00 -26.12 4.48
N ASP A 61 0.22 -26.78 5.34
CA ASP A 61 -0.74 -26.10 6.23
C ASP A 61 -0.11 -25.85 7.62
N PRO A 62 0.49 -24.67 7.88
CA PRO A 62 1.08 -24.33 9.17
C PRO A 62 0.01 -24.05 10.25
N ASN A 63 -1.29 -24.15 9.91
CA ASN A 63 -2.41 -23.86 10.80
C ASN A 63 -2.89 -25.06 11.61
N PHE A 64 -2.05 -26.10 11.75
CA PHE A 64 -2.13 -27.10 12.81
C PHE A 64 -1.09 -26.79 13.90
N PRO A 65 -1.31 -25.78 14.75
CA PRO A 65 -0.50 -25.56 15.94
C PRO A 65 -0.89 -26.57 17.03
N TYR A 66 0.08 -27.32 17.54
CA TYR A 66 -0.01 -27.92 18.87
C TYR A 66 0.02 -26.78 19.89
N VAL A 67 -1.10 -26.57 20.58
CA VAL A 67 -1.25 -25.52 21.60
C VAL A 67 -1.03 -26.17 22.97
N ASP A 68 0.07 -25.83 23.63
CA ASP A 68 0.30 -26.17 25.04
C ASP A 68 -0.63 -25.32 25.93
N PRO A 69 -1.42 -25.93 26.82
CA PRO A 69 -2.48 -25.26 27.57
C PRO A 69 -2.05 -24.50 28.84
N ASP A 70 -0.78 -24.52 29.24
CA ASP A 70 -0.37 -24.04 30.58
C ASP A 70 0.53 -22.79 30.56
N SER A 71 -0.01 -21.64 30.20
CA SER A 71 0.68 -20.37 30.46
C SER A 71 -0.28 -19.22 30.72
N PHE A 72 -0.70 -19.07 31.98
CA PHE A 72 -1.26 -17.83 32.47
C PHE A 72 -0.95 -17.64 33.97
N GLU A 73 0.00 -16.74 34.26
CA GLU A 73 0.24 -16.22 35.62
C GLU A 73 -0.29 -14.77 35.72
N PRO A 74 -1.07 -14.42 36.75
CA PRO A 74 -1.41 -13.04 37.10
C PRO A 74 -0.55 -12.54 38.28
N ASP A 75 0.04 -11.35 38.13
CA ASP A 75 0.89 -10.71 39.15
C ASP A 75 0.17 -9.49 39.77
N GLU A 76 0.31 -9.35 41.09
CA GLU A 76 -0.49 -8.53 42.02
C GLU A 76 0.17 -7.15 42.30
N GLU A 77 -0.60 -6.06 42.29
CA GLU A 77 -0.13 -4.70 42.62
C GLU A 77 0.01 -4.48 44.14
N PRO A 78 1.07 -3.80 44.64
CA PRO A 78 1.10 -3.32 46.03
C PRO A 78 0.64 -1.86 46.20
N ALA A 79 -0.07 -1.64 47.31
CA ALA A 79 -0.69 -0.40 47.77
C ALA A 79 0.31 0.66 48.34
N PRO A 80 -0.11 1.94 48.51
CA PRO A 80 0.78 3.07 48.83
C PRO A 80 0.93 3.38 50.33
N GLU A 81 2.11 3.87 50.73
CA GLU A 81 2.39 4.36 52.09
C GLU A 81 1.97 5.83 52.32
N PRO A 82 1.44 6.21 53.51
CA PRO A 82 1.10 7.60 53.84
C PRO A 82 2.21 8.31 54.63
N GLY A 83 2.78 9.38 54.07
CA GLY A 83 3.68 10.30 54.79
C GLY A 83 2.93 11.50 55.40
N GLY A 84 2.86 11.57 56.73
CA GLY A 84 2.24 12.68 57.48
C GLY A 84 3.13 13.93 57.62
N ASN A 85 2.52 15.11 57.55
CA ASN A 85 3.17 16.42 57.74
C ASN A 85 3.05 16.89 59.21
N PRO A 86 4.10 17.44 59.86
CA PRO A 86 3.98 17.96 61.22
C PRO A 86 3.35 19.37 61.27
N VAL A 87 2.57 19.59 62.33
CA VAL A 87 1.89 20.85 62.68
C VAL A 87 2.88 21.82 63.35
N VAL A 88 3.00 23.05 62.83
CA VAL A 88 3.86 24.11 63.37
C VAL A 88 3.02 25.08 64.22
N ARG A 89 3.42 25.30 65.49
CA ARG A 89 2.82 26.29 66.41
C ARG A 89 3.51 27.65 66.32
N ALA A 90 2.78 28.71 66.67
CA ALA A 90 3.12 30.09 66.37
C ALA A 90 3.65 30.87 67.59
N GLU A 91 4.91 30.66 67.97
CA GLU A 91 5.61 31.54 68.93
C GLU A 91 7.09 31.61 68.57
N ASP A 92 7.54 32.67 67.87
CA ASP A 92 8.97 32.99 67.76
C ASP A 92 9.22 34.39 67.16
N ARG A 93 9.43 35.39 68.02
CA ARG A 93 9.93 36.70 67.60
C ARG A 93 11.45 36.62 67.42
N LEU A 94 11.91 36.58 66.16
CA LEU A 94 13.33 36.45 65.84
C LEU A 94 14.17 37.63 66.37
N THR A 95 15.29 37.29 67.02
CA THR A 95 16.29 38.23 67.55
C THR A 95 17.04 38.98 66.42
N LYS A 96 17.64 40.15 66.71
CA LYS A 96 18.41 40.95 65.72
C LYS A 96 19.50 40.14 64.99
N LYS A 97 20.18 39.24 65.71
CA LYS A 97 21.20 38.33 65.14
C LYS A 97 20.58 37.31 64.17
N GLN A 98 19.41 36.77 64.51
CA GLN A 98 18.65 35.87 63.63
C GLN A 98 18.09 36.58 62.40
N LYS A 99 17.66 37.86 62.51
CA LYS A 99 17.25 38.69 61.36
C LYS A 99 18.41 38.90 60.38
N ARG A 100 19.62 39.24 60.87
CA ARG A 100 20.83 39.39 60.03
C ARG A 100 21.23 38.08 59.34
N LYS A 101 21.15 36.94 60.05
CA LYS A 101 21.42 35.60 59.47
C LYS A 101 20.37 35.21 58.41
N LYS A 102 19.10 35.55 58.63
CA LYS A 102 18.00 35.33 57.66
C LYS A 102 18.18 36.18 56.40
N GLU A 103 18.64 37.42 56.56
CA GLU A 103 18.93 38.31 55.43
C GLU A 103 20.12 37.84 54.60
N ALA A 104 21.22 37.41 55.25
CA ALA A 104 22.36 36.79 54.58
C ALA A 104 21.95 35.52 53.81
N ARG A 105 21.16 34.64 54.44
CA ARG A 105 20.61 33.45 53.78
C ARG A 105 19.71 33.80 52.59
N LYS A 106 18.88 34.83 52.71
CA LYS A 106 18.01 35.30 51.62
C LYS A 106 18.83 35.87 50.45
N ALA A 107 19.93 36.55 50.72
CA ALA A 107 20.85 37.03 49.70
C ALA A 107 21.57 35.87 48.97
N GLU A 108 22.01 34.86 49.72
CA GLU A 108 22.62 33.64 49.16
C GLU A 108 21.61 32.84 48.32
N GLU A 109 20.37 32.70 48.80
CA GLU A 109 19.28 32.06 48.05
C GLU A 109 18.97 32.79 46.74
N ARG A 110 18.95 34.13 46.75
CA ARG A 110 18.79 34.94 45.52
C ARG A 110 19.93 34.69 44.53
N LEU A 111 21.18 34.65 44.98
CA LEU A 111 22.34 34.33 44.13
C LEU A 111 22.23 32.90 43.55
N ARG A 112 21.80 31.94 44.37
CA ARG A 112 21.60 30.55 43.93
C ARG A 112 20.47 30.45 42.90
N GLN A 113 19.39 31.19 43.09
CA GLN A 113 18.28 31.28 42.13
C GLN A 113 18.74 31.91 40.82
N ALA A 114 19.48 33.02 40.85
CA ALA A 114 20.04 33.65 39.65
C ALA A 114 20.94 32.68 38.86
N LYS A 115 21.83 31.95 39.54
CA LYS A 115 22.67 30.91 38.91
C LYS A 115 21.83 29.78 38.30
N ARG A 116 20.76 29.35 38.97
CA ARG A 116 19.83 28.33 38.44
C ARG A 116 19.10 28.85 37.19
N MET A 117 18.66 30.11 37.18
CA MET A 117 18.00 30.71 36.02
C MET A 117 18.94 30.78 34.81
N ILE A 118 20.20 31.17 35.01
CA ILE A 118 21.21 31.19 33.93
C ILE A 118 21.49 29.78 33.38
N LYS A 119 21.50 28.75 34.24
CA LYS A 119 21.65 27.36 33.78
C LYS A 119 20.43 26.89 32.98
N LYS A 120 19.22 27.17 33.47
CA LYS A 120 17.97 26.85 32.77
C LYS A 120 17.92 27.52 31.39
N THR A 121 18.24 28.82 31.29
CA THR A 121 18.23 29.49 29.98
C THR A 121 19.22 28.87 29.01
N LYS A 122 20.43 28.49 29.47
CA LYS A 122 21.41 27.75 28.64
C LYS A 122 20.89 26.38 28.18
N GLU A 123 20.23 25.64 29.07
CA GLU A 123 19.60 24.35 28.75
C GLU A 123 18.48 24.53 27.72
N ASP A 124 17.64 25.55 27.88
CA ASP A 124 16.57 25.89 26.95
C ASP A 124 17.11 26.24 25.56
N PHE A 125 18.17 27.03 25.47
CA PHE A 125 18.85 27.33 24.20
C PHE A 125 19.37 26.05 23.50
N ASN A 126 19.93 25.12 24.26
CA ASN A 126 20.39 23.84 23.71
C ASN A 126 19.22 22.95 23.27
N ARG A 127 18.12 22.96 24.02
CA ARG A 127 16.88 22.25 23.66
C ARG A 127 16.28 22.79 22.37
N ILE A 128 16.25 24.12 22.18
CA ILE A 128 15.77 24.75 20.94
C ILE A 128 16.57 24.24 19.72
N LYS A 129 17.90 24.13 19.83
CA LYS A 129 18.74 23.58 18.74
C LYS A 129 18.35 22.13 18.42
N GLY A 130 18.05 21.32 19.43
CA GLY A 130 17.55 19.95 19.26
C GLY A 130 16.22 19.91 18.52
N ILE A 131 15.26 20.75 18.94
CA ILE A 131 13.93 20.87 18.33
C ILE A 131 14.04 21.28 16.86
N VAL A 132 14.87 22.27 16.53
CA VAL A 132 15.08 22.70 15.13
C VAL A 132 15.64 21.56 14.26
N LYS A 133 16.60 20.78 14.78
CA LYS A 133 17.12 19.60 14.07
C LYS A 133 16.03 18.55 13.84
N GLN A 134 15.18 18.30 14.83
CA GLN A 134 14.05 17.37 14.71
C GLN A 134 13.04 17.83 13.66
N ILE A 135 12.66 19.12 13.67
CA ILE A 135 11.74 19.72 12.67
C ILE A 135 12.32 19.59 11.26
N ARG A 136 13.62 19.86 11.07
CA ARG A 136 14.27 19.69 9.75
C ARG A 136 14.27 18.22 9.30
N LYS A 137 14.55 17.28 10.22
CA LYS A 137 14.54 15.84 9.91
C LYS A 137 13.14 15.37 9.55
N SER A 138 12.11 15.75 10.30
CA SER A 138 10.73 15.38 10.03
C SER A 138 10.23 15.99 8.70
N GLY A 139 10.59 17.24 8.42
CA GLY A 139 10.32 17.91 7.14
C GLY A 139 10.89 17.13 5.94
N ARG A 140 12.18 16.75 6.00
CA ARG A 140 12.82 15.93 4.95
C ARG A 140 12.14 14.58 4.75
N ILE A 141 11.78 13.89 5.84
CA ILE A 141 11.08 12.59 5.77
C ILE A 141 9.71 12.78 5.11
N LEU A 142 9.00 13.86 5.45
CA LEU A 142 7.68 14.16 4.89
C LEU A 142 7.77 14.51 3.40
N GLU A 143 8.78 15.28 2.98
CA GLU A 143 9.06 15.57 1.58
C GLU A 143 9.36 14.29 0.78
N LEU A 144 10.23 13.42 1.30
CA LEU A 144 10.53 12.14 0.66
C LEU A 144 9.28 11.26 0.55
N LYS A 145 8.45 11.21 1.59
CA LYS A 145 7.15 10.49 1.54
C LYS A 145 6.23 11.09 0.49
N LYS A 146 6.17 12.42 0.37
CA LYS A 146 5.36 13.12 -0.63
C LYS A 146 5.86 12.82 -2.05
N GLN A 147 7.17 12.88 -2.28
CA GLN A 147 7.79 12.54 -3.56
C GLN A 147 7.51 11.09 -3.94
N LYS A 148 7.72 10.13 -3.02
CA LYS A 148 7.38 8.72 -3.25
C LYS A 148 5.90 8.53 -3.57
N LYS A 149 5.00 9.23 -2.88
CA LYS A 149 3.56 9.16 -3.14
C LYS A 149 3.23 9.65 -4.56
N ILE A 150 3.83 10.76 -4.99
CA ILE A 150 3.65 11.30 -6.34
C ILE A 150 4.20 10.33 -7.38
N GLN A 151 5.41 9.80 -7.19
CA GLN A 151 6.01 8.81 -8.08
C GLN A 151 5.15 7.55 -8.20
N ASN A 152 4.63 7.04 -7.08
CA ASN A 152 3.73 5.90 -7.08
C ASN A 152 2.40 6.21 -7.78
N GLN A 153 1.84 7.41 -7.62
CA GLN A 153 0.64 7.82 -8.33
C GLN A 153 0.88 7.91 -9.84
N LEU A 154 2.02 8.46 -10.25
CA LEU A 154 2.42 8.51 -11.66
C LEU A 154 2.59 7.09 -12.23
N ALA A 155 3.35 6.22 -11.57
CA ALA A 155 3.54 4.83 -11.98
C ALA A 155 2.20 4.05 -12.06
N ASN A 156 1.32 4.25 -11.08
CA ASN A 156 -0.01 3.62 -11.09
C ASN A 156 -0.93 4.21 -12.17
N SER A 157 -0.71 5.45 -12.59
CA SER A 157 -1.48 6.07 -13.68
C SER A 157 -1.04 5.57 -15.05
N THR A 158 0.26 5.31 -15.22
CA THR A 158 0.86 4.83 -16.47
C THR A 158 0.64 3.34 -16.68
N ASP A 159 0.74 2.55 -15.62
CA ASP A 159 0.66 1.10 -15.71
C ASP A 159 -0.81 0.64 -15.67
N PRO A 160 -1.34 0.02 -16.76
CA PRO A 160 -2.75 -0.37 -16.82
C PRO A 160 -3.10 -1.46 -15.80
N THR A 161 -2.15 -2.32 -15.42
CA THR A 161 -2.34 -3.43 -14.48
C THR A 161 -2.43 -2.98 -13.01
N LYS A 162 -1.79 -1.87 -12.66
CA LYS A 162 -1.74 -1.35 -11.27
C LYS A 162 -2.91 -0.45 -10.94
N CYS A 163 -3.47 0.23 -11.93
CA CYS A 163 -4.63 1.08 -11.73
C CYS A 163 -5.91 0.25 -11.63
N LYS A 164 -6.76 0.56 -10.66
CA LYS A 164 -8.04 -0.12 -10.47
C LYS A 164 -9.19 0.87 -10.62
N LEU A 165 -10.17 0.54 -11.45
CA LEU A 165 -11.45 1.24 -11.50
C LEU A 165 -12.46 0.62 -10.52
N GLY A 166 -12.41 -0.70 -10.37
CA GLY A 166 -13.31 -1.48 -9.49
C GLY A 166 -12.58 -2.37 -8.51
N LYS A 167 -13.26 -3.43 -8.06
CA LYS A 167 -12.70 -4.43 -7.13
C LYS A 167 -11.57 -5.24 -7.74
N LYS A 168 -11.65 -5.53 -9.04
CA LYS A 168 -10.68 -6.37 -9.76
C LYS A 168 -9.68 -5.53 -10.52
N ARG A 169 -8.46 -6.05 -10.61
CA ARG A 169 -7.40 -5.48 -11.43
C ARG A 169 -7.54 -5.98 -12.85
N PHE A 170 -7.09 -5.15 -13.79
CA PHE A 170 -7.01 -5.55 -15.19
C PHE A 170 -5.96 -6.66 -15.33
N GLN A 171 -6.34 -7.75 -15.99
CA GLN A 171 -5.43 -8.83 -16.35
C GLN A 171 -5.14 -8.71 -17.85
N PRO A 172 -3.87 -8.53 -18.25
CA PRO A 172 -3.52 -8.47 -19.66
C PRO A 172 -3.80 -9.83 -20.31
N MET A 173 -4.25 -9.78 -21.57
CA MET A 173 -4.39 -10.99 -22.37
C MET A 173 -3.01 -11.55 -22.70
N PHE A 174 -2.88 -12.87 -22.72
CA PHE A 174 -1.69 -13.53 -23.22
C PHE A 174 -1.47 -13.13 -24.69
N PRO A 175 -0.25 -12.77 -25.12
CA PRO A 175 -0.01 -12.36 -26.50
C PRO A 175 -0.31 -13.52 -27.45
N GLU A 176 -1.16 -13.28 -28.45
CA GLU A 176 -1.36 -14.23 -29.55
C GLU A 176 -0.12 -14.18 -30.47
N VAL A 177 0.45 -15.36 -30.75
CA VAL A 177 1.68 -15.53 -31.52
C VAL A 177 1.47 -16.65 -32.53
N LEU A 178 1.81 -16.40 -33.80
CA LEU A 178 1.80 -17.42 -34.84
C LEU A 178 3.05 -18.30 -34.69
N LEU A 179 2.84 -19.62 -34.69
CA LEU A 179 3.94 -20.59 -34.64
C LEU A 179 4.66 -20.69 -35.99
N SER A 180 5.83 -21.33 -36.02
CA SER A 180 6.61 -21.53 -37.26
C SER A 180 5.79 -22.19 -38.37
N ASP A 181 4.93 -23.13 -38.00
CA ASP A 181 4.17 -23.95 -38.92
C ASP A 181 2.94 -23.20 -39.47
N GLU A 182 2.51 -22.15 -38.76
CA GLU A 182 1.34 -21.33 -39.09
C GLU A 182 1.73 -20.09 -39.92
N VAL A 183 3.00 -19.70 -39.94
CA VAL A 183 3.51 -18.59 -40.76
C VAL A 183 3.83 -19.09 -42.17
N THR A 184 2.82 -19.03 -43.04
CA THR A 184 2.86 -19.57 -44.42
C THR A 184 3.17 -18.53 -45.50
N GLY A 185 3.15 -17.23 -45.15
CA GLY A 185 3.44 -16.11 -46.06
C GLY A 185 2.35 -15.79 -47.10
N HIS A 186 1.34 -16.65 -47.29
CA HIS A 186 0.19 -16.45 -48.19
C HIS A 186 -1.13 -16.13 -47.47
N LEU A 187 -1.77 -14.99 -47.77
CA LEU A 187 -2.92 -14.47 -47.00
C LEU A 187 -4.12 -15.44 -46.90
N ARG A 188 -4.25 -16.34 -47.87
CA ARG A 188 -5.33 -17.33 -47.91
C ARG A 188 -5.14 -18.45 -46.91
N ASP A 189 -3.89 -18.73 -46.52
CA ASP A 189 -3.51 -19.89 -45.72
C ASP A 189 -3.29 -19.52 -44.24
N THR A 190 -3.41 -18.24 -43.87
CA THR A 190 -3.31 -17.90 -42.45
C THR A 190 -4.54 -18.27 -41.66
N VAL A 191 -4.26 -18.87 -40.51
CA VAL A 191 -5.22 -19.03 -39.45
C VAL A 191 -5.58 -17.65 -38.90
N VAL A 192 -6.85 -17.29 -38.99
CA VAL A 192 -7.37 -16.07 -38.36
C VAL A 192 -7.48 -16.33 -36.85
N SER A 193 -6.42 -16.01 -36.12
CA SER A 193 -6.44 -15.96 -34.66
C SER A 193 -6.85 -14.55 -34.24
N ASP A 194 -8.13 -14.36 -33.91
CA ASP A 194 -8.55 -13.31 -32.96
C ASP A 194 -10.08 -13.29 -32.77
N ASN A 195 -10.51 -13.06 -31.53
CA ASN A 195 -11.86 -12.56 -31.27
C ASN A 195 -11.77 -11.04 -31.08
N VAL A 196 -12.03 -10.29 -32.15
CA VAL A 196 -11.96 -8.82 -32.17
C VAL A 196 -12.77 -8.19 -31.03
N VAL A 197 -13.93 -8.76 -30.67
CA VAL A 197 -14.76 -8.25 -29.58
C VAL A 197 -14.05 -8.38 -28.23
N LYS A 198 -13.36 -9.50 -27.98
CA LYS A 198 -12.56 -9.68 -26.76
C LYS A 198 -11.38 -8.73 -26.71
N ALA A 199 -10.68 -8.53 -27.83
CA ALA A 199 -9.56 -7.59 -27.93
C ALA A 199 -10.02 -6.13 -27.71
N GLN A 200 -11.16 -5.75 -28.28
CA GLN A 200 -11.75 -4.44 -28.04
C GLN A 200 -12.15 -4.28 -26.58
N PHE A 201 -12.85 -5.25 -25.99
CA PHE A 201 -13.28 -5.21 -24.60
C PHE A 201 -12.10 -5.08 -23.62
N THR A 202 -11.02 -5.84 -23.83
CA THR A 202 -9.78 -5.73 -23.03
C THR A 202 -9.11 -4.37 -23.21
N ARG A 203 -9.07 -3.81 -24.42
CA ARG A 203 -8.59 -2.44 -24.65
C ARG A 203 -9.43 -1.38 -23.93
N LEU A 204 -10.75 -1.53 -23.86
CA LEU A 204 -11.62 -0.63 -23.10
C LEU A 204 -11.35 -0.73 -21.59
N GLN A 205 -10.98 -1.93 -21.10
CA GLN A 205 -10.55 -2.14 -19.72
C GLN A 205 -9.16 -1.54 -19.44
N GLU A 206 -8.19 -1.70 -20.34
CA GLU A 206 -6.86 -1.06 -20.26
C GLU A 206 -6.98 0.46 -20.15
N ARG A 207 -7.89 1.03 -20.95
CA ARG A 207 -8.21 2.47 -20.94
C ARG A 207 -9.03 2.92 -19.74
N LYS A 208 -9.45 1.98 -18.86
CA LYS A 208 -10.25 2.26 -17.66
C LYS A 208 -11.61 2.90 -17.99
N MET A 209 -12.17 2.58 -19.15
CA MET A 209 -13.53 2.98 -19.51
C MET A 209 -14.54 1.92 -19.06
N ILE A 210 -14.11 0.65 -19.05
CA ILE A 210 -14.88 -0.47 -18.51
C ILE A 210 -14.07 -1.09 -17.38
N GLU A 211 -14.72 -1.46 -16.28
CA GLU A 211 -14.04 -2.18 -15.21
C GLU A 211 -13.90 -3.68 -15.50
N PRO A 212 -12.79 -4.31 -15.08
CA PRO A 212 -12.64 -5.77 -15.11
C PRO A 212 -13.69 -6.46 -14.22
N ARG A 213 -14.46 -7.39 -14.79
CA ARG A 213 -15.49 -8.18 -14.10
C ARG A 213 -15.41 -9.64 -14.53
N ASP A 214 -15.71 -10.55 -13.61
CA ASP A 214 -15.95 -11.94 -13.98
C ASP A 214 -17.38 -12.11 -14.44
N LYS A 215 -17.59 -13.11 -15.29
CA LYS A 215 -18.91 -13.59 -15.62
C LYS A 215 -19.59 -14.05 -14.33
N MET A 216 -20.76 -13.49 -14.03
CA MET A 216 -21.59 -13.97 -12.95
C MET A 216 -21.98 -15.41 -13.27
N LYS A 217 -21.63 -16.35 -12.38
CA LYS A 217 -22.15 -17.72 -12.46
C LYS A 217 -23.68 -17.66 -12.37
N LYS A 218 -24.37 -18.65 -12.95
CA LYS A 218 -25.83 -18.77 -12.90
C LYS A 218 -26.34 -18.39 -11.50
N LEU A 219 -27.41 -17.60 -11.44
CA LEU A 219 -27.99 -17.06 -10.21
C LEU A 219 -28.19 -18.21 -9.21
N LYS A 220 -27.26 -18.35 -8.25
CA LYS A 220 -27.44 -19.25 -7.12
C LYS A 220 -28.41 -18.54 -6.18
N LEU A 221 -29.64 -19.04 -6.15
CA LEU A 221 -30.63 -18.54 -5.22
C LEU A 221 -30.12 -18.80 -3.79
N ARG A 222 -30.27 -17.81 -2.91
CA ARG A 222 -29.95 -17.96 -1.50
C ARG A 222 -30.79 -19.06 -0.84
N TYR A 223 -32.02 -19.24 -1.31
CA TYR A 223 -32.96 -20.22 -0.80
C TYR A 223 -33.48 -21.13 -1.92
N LYS A 224 -33.72 -22.40 -1.59
CA LYS A 224 -34.38 -23.34 -2.50
C LYS A 224 -35.80 -22.84 -2.78
N ARG A 225 -36.22 -22.86 -4.05
CA ARG A 225 -37.61 -22.53 -4.40
C ARG A 225 -38.53 -23.61 -3.83
N LYS A 226 -39.60 -23.19 -3.16
CA LYS A 226 -40.68 -24.09 -2.75
C LYS A 226 -41.43 -24.53 -4.01
N THR A 227 -41.43 -25.82 -4.29
CA THR A 227 -42.27 -26.43 -5.34
C THR A 227 -43.55 -26.92 -4.68
N ILE A 228 -44.67 -26.25 -4.97
CA ILE A 228 -45.99 -26.65 -4.48
C ILE A 228 -46.66 -27.47 -5.58
N LYS A 229 -47.09 -28.69 -5.27
CA LYS A 229 -47.94 -29.48 -6.16
C LYS A 229 -49.36 -28.93 -6.04
N ILE A 230 -49.87 -28.34 -7.11
CA ILE A 230 -51.26 -27.92 -7.18
C ILE A 230 -52.04 -29.15 -7.66
N HIS A 231 -52.77 -29.79 -6.75
CA HIS A 231 -53.74 -30.82 -7.12
C HIS A 231 -54.98 -30.12 -7.68
N LYS A 232 -55.25 -30.32 -8.97
CA LYS A 232 -56.52 -29.92 -9.57
C LYS A 232 -57.58 -30.90 -9.08
N LEU A 233 -58.65 -30.41 -8.47
CA LEU A 233 -59.82 -31.23 -8.20
C LEU A 233 -60.57 -31.37 -9.52
N ASP A 234 -60.68 -32.59 -10.02
CA ASP A 234 -61.57 -32.89 -11.13
C ASP A 234 -62.99 -32.77 -10.59
N VAL A 235 -63.64 -31.66 -10.91
CA VAL A 235 -65.07 -31.46 -10.66
C VAL A 235 -65.78 -32.24 -11.76
N GLU A 236 -66.15 -33.49 -11.47
CA GLU A 236 -67.08 -34.25 -12.30
C GLU A 236 -68.42 -33.51 -12.32
N ALA A 237 -68.88 -33.17 -13.52
CA ALA A 237 -70.12 -32.45 -13.81
C ALA A 237 -71.27 -33.41 -14.08
#